data_AF-A0A2S5LJX9-F1
#
_entry.id   AF-A0A2S5LJX9-F1
#
_cell.length_a   1.000
_cell.length_b   1.000
_cell.length_c   1.000
_cell.angle_alpha   90.00
_cell.angle_beta   90.00
_cell.angle_gamma   90.00
#
_symmetry.space_group_name_H-M   'P 1'
#
loop_
_entity.id
_entity.type
_entity.pdbx_description
1 polymer ?
#
loop_
_entity_poly.entity_id
_entity_poly.type
_entity_poly.pdbx_seq_one_letter_code
_entity_poly.pdbx_strand_id
1 'polypeptide(L)'
;IAANQTICSGSNPIAFTQTAPTGSGTLTYEWQSSTTGLAGSYSPIPSSNIAIYAPSGLTTTTWFIRTATYVTTGPTPPVTTGVTYNTNGATCSQSTTPIIITVNNINPGSIAGNQTICSSGIPVAFTSVDATGGGVRTYQWEISTTDCNSDFNDITINGNNATYTVPSGLTVTTYYRRKVTYLLNGVNCSAYSNCITITINNVTGGTIGSDQTLCGNNPAAFTVITPSTGSGTLRYEWQSSTEGCSSGWNTIGGATGTTYDAPAGLLVTTYYRRITYSLLNLVECSASSNCITVTINSVTPGTISGNRTVCYGGNPTAFTETPGTGTGLQYQWQISTSGGAGPWTNIIGATNPDYDEPGPIYQNTFFRRVATATLNGNNCSANSNFVTVFVNEVTPTVIAGNQNVCNTIDNPSAFTIVTPATGTSTLTYQWQSSTTGCSGPWNDISGAVTQAFDSPPVTQTTYFQLRVTSTLNGVSCTAFSNCIEVTSFGKLWNGSASTAWENDLNWTPNGVPDNTNCVIIPNVTNKPVISGTNYEAFAYSLSILANSSLLINSSNNITVTDFVNVNPTANFTIQNNASLVQHNDSAVNTGHISYTRTTRPVTRWAYVYWGSPVVENVFSQIPNQFDLRY
;
A
#
# COMPACT_ATOMS: atom_id res chain seq x y z
N ILE A 1 -34.86 58.70 -85.63
CA ILE A 1 -33.49 58.32 -85.19
C ILE A 1 -33.67 57.52 -83.91
N ALA A 2 -32.71 56.67 -83.58
CA ALA A 2 -32.67 55.83 -82.39
C ALA A 2 -33.31 56.46 -81.14
N ALA A 3 -33.94 55.63 -80.32
CA ALA A 3 -34.58 56.05 -79.08
C ALA A 3 -33.53 56.42 -78.01
N ASN A 4 -33.97 57.18 -77.00
CA ASN A 4 -33.21 57.39 -75.78
C ASN A 4 -32.83 56.05 -75.15
N GLN A 5 -31.63 55.98 -74.57
CA GLN A 5 -31.14 54.76 -73.94
C GLN A 5 -30.68 55.04 -72.52
N THR A 6 -30.68 54.00 -71.71
CA THR A 6 -30.02 54.01 -70.41
C THR A 6 -28.94 52.94 -70.44
N ILE A 7 -27.80 53.21 -69.82
CA ILE A 7 -26.70 52.26 -69.72
C ILE A 7 -26.08 52.35 -68.33
N CYS A 8 -25.32 51.33 -67.96
CA CYS A 8 -24.41 51.43 -66.81
C CYS A 8 -23.18 52.23 -67.18
N SER A 9 -22.58 52.90 -66.20
CA SER A 9 -21.32 53.61 -66.39
C SER A 9 -20.26 52.73 -67.05
N GLY A 10 -19.67 53.20 -68.15
CA GLY A 10 -18.64 52.49 -68.90
C GLY A 10 -19.16 51.42 -69.86
N SER A 11 -20.47 51.14 -69.90
CA SER A 11 -21.06 50.27 -70.91
C SER A 11 -21.19 50.96 -72.27
N ASN A 12 -21.42 50.18 -73.32
CA ASN A 12 -21.65 50.70 -74.66
C ASN A 12 -23.16 50.78 -74.94
N PRO A 13 -23.72 51.95 -75.30
CA PRO A 13 -25.09 52.03 -75.81
C PRO A 13 -25.22 51.33 -77.17
N ILE A 14 -26.45 50.99 -77.52
CA ILE A 14 -26.82 50.50 -78.86
C ILE A 14 -26.54 51.62 -79.88
N ALA A 15 -26.02 51.23 -81.04
CA ALA A 15 -25.69 52.16 -82.12
C ALA A 15 -26.90 52.99 -82.57
N PHE A 16 -26.68 54.26 -82.89
CA PHE A 16 -27.72 55.18 -83.36
C PHE A 16 -28.05 54.89 -84.82
N THR A 17 -29.23 54.34 -85.07
CA THR A 17 -29.77 54.08 -86.41
C THR A 17 -30.73 55.17 -86.88
N GLN A 18 -30.98 55.23 -88.19
CA GLN A 18 -31.93 56.17 -88.79
C GLN A 18 -32.61 55.64 -90.05
N THR A 19 -33.67 56.34 -90.45
CA THR A 19 -34.19 56.40 -91.83
C THR A 19 -33.38 57.40 -92.65
N ALA A 20 -32.99 57.04 -93.88
CA ALA A 20 -32.21 57.94 -94.75
C ALA A 20 -33.03 59.18 -95.14
N PRO A 21 -32.45 60.39 -95.10
CA PRO A 21 -33.13 61.60 -95.57
C PRO A 21 -33.38 61.53 -97.09
N THR A 22 -34.52 62.05 -97.54
CA THR A 22 -34.91 62.09 -98.95
C THR A 22 -34.47 63.41 -99.59
N GLY A 23 -33.70 63.34 -100.67
CA GLY A 23 -33.24 64.52 -101.42
C GLY A 23 -32.24 64.14 -102.51
N SER A 24 -32.09 64.99 -103.53
CA SER A 24 -31.10 64.82 -104.61
C SER A 24 -29.84 65.65 -104.34
N GLY A 25 -28.70 64.99 -104.11
CA GLY A 25 -27.40 65.63 -103.86
C GLY A 25 -26.41 64.74 -103.11
N THR A 26 -25.19 65.23 -102.85
CA THR A 26 -24.19 64.53 -102.03
C THR A 26 -24.44 64.82 -100.55
N LEU A 27 -24.39 63.78 -99.71
CA LEU A 27 -24.79 63.80 -98.30
C LEU A 27 -23.59 63.58 -97.39
N THR A 28 -23.41 64.46 -96.40
CA THR A 28 -22.40 64.30 -95.34
C THR A 28 -23.05 64.36 -93.96
N TYR A 29 -22.44 63.65 -93.00
CA TYR A 29 -22.91 63.56 -91.62
C TYR A 29 -21.84 64.09 -90.67
N GLU A 30 -22.28 64.67 -89.55
CA GLU A 30 -21.43 64.97 -88.40
C GLU A 30 -22.21 64.65 -87.12
N TRP A 31 -21.68 63.80 -86.25
CA TRP A 31 -22.23 63.63 -84.91
C TRP A 31 -21.57 64.60 -83.94
N GLN A 32 -22.39 65.14 -83.05
CA GLN A 32 -21.96 66.06 -82.01
C GLN A 32 -22.52 65.57 -80.67
N SER A 33 -21.81 65.87 -79.58
CA SER A 33 -22.24 65.47 -78.22
C SER A 33 -22.21 66.63 -77.24
N SER A 34 -23.05 66.55 -76.21
CA SER A 34 -23.10 67.49 -75.09
C SER A 34 -23.25 66.70 -73.78
N THR A 35 -22.52 67.06 -72.74
CA THR A 35 -22.68 66.54 -71.36
C THR A 35 -23.34 67.54 -70.43
N THR A 36 -23.62 68.75 -70.92
CA THR A 36 -24.13 69.88 -70.10
C THR A 36 -25.65 70.02 -70.14
N GLY A 37 -26.34 69.16 -70.89
CA GLY A 37 -27.79 69.12 -70.97
C GLY A 37 -28.33 69.24 -72.39
N LEU A 38 -29.65 69.13 -72.50
CA LEU A 38 -30.39 69.15 -73.76
C LEU A 38 -30.15 70.43 -74.58
N ALA A 39 -30.09 71.58 -73.90
CA ALA A 39 -29.83 72.91 -74.46
C ALA A 39 -28.35 73.33 -74.34
N GLY A 40 -27.46 72.40 -73.99
CA GLY A 40 -26.03 72.66 -73.83
C GLY A 40 -25.30 72.85 -75.16
N SER A 41 -24.02 73.24 -75.08
CA SER A 41 -23.16 73.35 -76.27
C SER A 41 -22.77 71.95 -76.78
N TYR A 42 -23.12 71.66 -78.03
CA TYR A 42 -22.73 70.43 -78.70
C TYR A 42 -21.38 70.61 -79.38
N SER A 43 -20.45 69.69 -79.11
CA SER A 43 -19.12 69.66 -79.72
C SER A 43 -19.03 68.54 -80.75
N PRO A 44 -18.39 68.77 -81.92
CA PRO A 44 -18.15 67.73 -82.92
C PRO A 44 -17.40 66.52 -82.35
N ILE A 45 -17.86 65.33 -82.73
CA ILE A 45 -17.17 64.08 -82.41
C ILE A 45 -16.21 63.77 -83.57
N PRO A 46 -14.89 63.70 -83.32
CA PRO A 46 -13.91 63.39 -84.37
C PRO A 46 -14.22 62.07 -85.09
N SER A 47 -14.02 62.05 -86.41
CA SER A 47 -14.16 60.85 -87.26
C SER A 47 -15.54 60.17 -87.20
N SER A 48 -16.59 60.93 -86.86
CA SER A 48 -17.97 60.43 -86.76
C SER A 48 -18.80 60.69 -88.02
N ASN A 49 -18.19 60.93 -89.17
CA ASN A 49 -18.82 61.36 -90.42
C ASN A 49 -19.56 60.23 -91.18
N ILE A 50 -20.19 59.33 -90.44
CA ILE A 50 -20.89 58.13 -90.91
C ILE A 50 -22.36 58.14 -90.48
N ALA A 51 -23.20 57.41 -91.21
CA ALA A 51 -24.64 57.40 -91.00
C ALA A 51 -25.07 56.80 -89.64
N ILE A 52 -24.32 55.81 -89.16
CA ILE A 52 -24.55 55.07 -87.91
C ILE A 52 -23.39 55.37 -86.98
N TYR A 53 -23.67 55.80 -85.76
CA TYR A 53 -22.65 56.07 -84.75
C TYR A 53 -22.90 55.25 -83.49
N ALA A 54 -21.86 54.62 -82.96
CA ALA A 54 -21.91 53.82 -81.74
C ALA A 54 -20.94 54.45 -80.71
N PRO A 55 -21.46 55.18 -79.71
CA PRO A 55 -20.63 55.60 -78.59
C PRO A 55 -20.08 54.37 -77.85
N SER A 56 -18.91 54.51 -77.23
CA SER A 56 -18.36 53.47 -76.35
C SER A 56 -17.94 54.06 -75.01
N GLY A 57 -18.11 53.29 -73.94
CA GLY A 57 -17.56 53.59 -72.63
C GLY A 57 -18.07 54.86 -71.95
N LEU A 58 -19.33 55.27 -72.16
CA LEU A 58 -19.83 56.52 -71.58
C LEU A 58 -19.96 56.41 -70.06
N THR A 59 -19.33 57.34 -69.34
CA THR A 59 -19.37 57.44 -67.86
C THR A 59 -20.23 58.59 -67.35
N THR A 60 -20.71 59.45 -68.25
CA THR A 60 -21.57 60.60 -67.96
C THR A 60 -22.76 60.62 -68.89
N THR A 61 -23.92 61.02 -68.38
CA THR A 61 -25.11 61.24 -69.21
C THR A 61 -24.80 62.23 -70.32
N THR A 62 -25.03 61.81 -71.56
CA THR A 62 -24.59 62.53 -72.76
C THR A 62 -25.73 62.61 -73.78
N TRP A 63 -25.92 63.80 -74.34
CA TRP A 63 -26.86 64.07 -75.42
C TRP A 63 -26.11 64.04 -76.75
N PHE A 64 -26.72 63.44 -77.76
CA PHE A 64 -26.16 63.35 -79.10
C PHE A 64 -27.11 63.95 -80.12
N ILE A 65 -26.57 64.75 -81.03
CA ILE A 65 -27.23 65.18 -82.25
C ILE A 65 -26.39 64.77 -83.45
N ARG A 66 -27.04 64.67 -84.59
CA ARG A 66 -26.34 64.60 -85.87
C ARG A 66 -26.80 65.77 -86.73
N THR A 67 -25.88 66.35 -87.48
CA THR A 67 -26.20 67.29 -88.54
C THR A 67 -25.97 66.60 -89.87
N ALA A 68 -26.99 66.62 -90.74
CA ALA A 68 -26.89 66.15 -92.11
C ALA A 68 -26.87 67.37 -93.04
N THR A 69 -25.88 67.43 -93.92
CA THR A 69 -25.70 68.56 -94.84
C THR A 69 -25.76 68.06 -96.28
N TYR A 70 -26.68 68.62 -97.04
CA TYR A 70 -26.79 68.44 -98.49
C TYR A 70 -26.03 69.52 -99.22
N VAL A 71 -25.34 69.13 -100.29
CA VAL A 71 -24.80 70.05 -101.31
C VAL A 71 -25.44 69.70 -102.65
N THR A 72 -26.18 70.64 -103.24
CA THR A 72 -26.81 70.44 -104.56
C THR A 72 -25.76 70.42 -105.67
N THR A 73 -25.83 69.39 -106.52
CA THR A 73 -25.04 69.29 -107.76
C THR A 73 -25.98 69.44 -108.95
N GLY A 74 -26.05 70.63 -109.52
CA GLY A 74 -26.78 70.91 -110.75
C GLY A 74 -25.96 70.57 -112.00
N PRO A 75 -26.58 70.06 -113.08
CA PRO A 75 -25.92 69.94 -114.38
C PRO A 75 -25.67 71.33 -114.98
N THR A 76 -24.51 71.55 -115.59
CA THR A 76 -24.25 72.71 -116.46
C THR A 76 -25.18 72.69 -117.68
N PRO A 77 -26.09 73.66 -117.89
CA PRO A 77 -27.02 73.64 -119.03
C PRO A 77 -26.39 74.17 -120.34
N PRO A 78 -26.81 73.69 -121.52
CA PRO A 78 -26.39 74.23 -122.82
C PRO A 78 -27.02 75.60 -123.11
N VAL A 79 -26.30 76.44 -123.85
CA VAL A 79 -26.68 77.82 -124.20
C VAL A 79 -27.78 77.83 -125.27
N THR A 80 -29.01 78.23 -124.92
CA THR A 80 -29.82 79.23 -125.67
C THR A 80 -31.08 79.67 -124.92
N THR A 81 -31.28 81.01 -124.86
CA THR A 81 -32.45 81.78 -124.41
C THR A 81 -32.92 81.66 -122.94
N GLY A 82 -32.15 82.27 -122.03
CA GLY A 82 -32.62 83.55 -121.45
C GLY A 82 -33.46 83.58 -120.16
N VAL A 83 -33.40 82.59 -119.26
CA VAL A 83 -33.58 82.77 -117.79
C VAL A 83 -32.76 81.68 -117.08
N THR A 84 -31.82 82.04 -116.20
CA THR A 84 -31.01 81.09 -115.40
C THR A 84 -31.23 81.33 -113.90
N TYR A 85 -31.70 80.32 -113.17
CA TYR A 85 -31.48 80.19 -111.73
C TYR A 85 -30.28 79.27 -111.52
N ASN A 86 -29.18 79.79 -111.00
CA ASN A 86 -28.03 78.98 -110.59
C ASN A 86 -28.21 78.57 -109.11
N THR A 87 -28.49 77.29 -108.85
CA THR A 87 -28.54 76.71 -107.51
C THR A 87 -27.37 75.76 -107.23
N ASN A 88 -26.28 75.85 -108.02
CA ASN A 88 -25.10 75.00 -107.85
C ASN A 88 -24.30 75.48 -106.61
N GLY A 89 -24.17 74.62 -105.60
CA GLY A 89 -23.49 74.94 -104.34
C GLY A 89 -24.38 75.40 -103.18
N ALA A 90 -25.71 75.32 -103.30
CA ALA A 90 -26.60 75.60 -102.17
C ALA A 90 -26.48 74.49 -101.10
N THR A 91 -26.09 74.87 -99.88
CA THR A 91 -25.99 73.96 -98.73
C THR A 91 -27.26 74.02 -97.88
N CYS A 92 -27.88 72.88 -97.62
CA CYS A 92 -28.98 72.78 -96.66
C CYS A 92 -28.56 71.81 -95.55
N SER A 93 -28.49 72.29 -94.31
CA SER A 93 -28.17 71.48 -93.14
C SER A 93 -29.38 71.37 -92.22
N GLN A 94 -29.70 70.14 -91.82
CA GLN A 94 -30.71 69.88 -90.80
C GLN A 94 -30.11 69.05 -89.66
N SER A 95 -30.35 69.50 -88.44
CA SER A 95 -29.97 68.80 -87.23
C SER A 95 -31.12 67.96 -86.70
N THR A 96 -30.76 66.88 -86.05
CA THR A 96 -31.71 65.95 -85.48
C THR A 96 -32.19 66.40 -84.11
N THR A 97 -33.35 65.91 -83.65
CA THR A 97 -33.69 66.01 -82.23
C THR A 97 -32.64 65.29 -81.39
N PRO A 98 -32.18 65.85 -80.26
CA PRO A 98 -31.19 65.19 -79.41
C PRO A 98 -31.68 63.84 -78.88
N ILE A 99 -30.79 62.86 -78.86
CA ILE A 99 -30.97 61.58 -78.17
C ILE A 99 -30.18 61.64 -76.88
N ILE A 100 -30.78 61.27 -75.76
CA ILE A 100 -30.08 61.17 -74.47
C ILE A 100 -29.65 59.73 -74.21
N ILE A 101 -28.39 59.57 -73.80
CA ILE A 101 -27.87 58.36 -73.18
C ILE A 101 -27.72 58.66 -71.69
N THR A 102 -28.67 58.17 -70.90
CA THR A 102 -28.65 58.27 -69.45
C THR A 102 -27.66 57.27 -68.90
N VAL A 103 -26.62 57.73 -68.21
CA VAL A 103 -25.65 56.85 -67.56
C VAL A 103 -26.02 56.70 -66.10
N ASN A 104 -26.28 55.46 -65.66
CA ASN A 104 -26.52 55.15 -64.26
C ASN A 104 -25.18 54.93 -63.55
N ASN A 105 -24.71 55.98 -62.84
CA ASN A 105 -23.54 55.89 -61.97
C ASN A 105 -23.98 55.35 -60.60
N ILE A 106 -23.44 54.20 -60.21
CA ILE A 106 -23.78 53.53 -58.97
C ILE A 106 -22.56 53.48 -58.06
N ASN A 107 -22.78 53.80 -56.79
CA ASN A 107 -21.87 53.50 -55.70
C ASN A 107 -22.53 52.42 -54.81
N PRO A 108 -21.94 51.23 -54.65
CA PRO A 108 -22.50 50.16 -53.84
C PRO A 108 -22.49 50.44 -52.32
N GLY A 109 -21.92 51.56 -51.89
CA GLY A 109 -21.67 51.88 -50.49
C GLY A 109 -20.58 50.99 -49.91
N SER A 110 -20.55 50.89 -48.59
CA SER A 110 -19.64 50.00 -47.86
C SER A 110 -20.39 49.17 -46.82
N ILE A 111 -19.79 48.07 -46.42
CA ILE A 111 -20.27 47.19 -45.35
C ILE A 111 -19.25 47.18 -44.20
N ALA A 112 -19.63 46.61 -43.05
CA ALA A 112 -18.80 46.52 -41.84
C ALA A 112 -17.38 45.97 -42.08
N GLY A 113 -16.51 46.06 -41.06
CA GLY A 113 -15.15 45.54 -41.12
C GLY A 113 -15.05 44.02 -40.91
N ASN A 114 -13.86 43.48 -41.15
CA ASN A 114 -13.51 42.09 -40.85
C ASN A 114 -13.71 41.79 -39.36
N GLN A 115 -14.06 40.54 -39.05
CA GLN A 115 -14.24 40.07 -37.68
C GLN A 115 -13.45 38.79 -37.45
N THR A 116 -13.09 38.54 -36.20
CA THR A 116 -12.57 37.25 -35.75
C THR A 116 -13.51 36.71 -34.68
N ILE A 117 -13.81 35.42 -34.73
CA ILE A 117 -14.66 34.76 -33.74
C ILE A 117 -14.06 33.40 -33.38
N CYS A 118 -14.44 32.85 -32.23
CA CYS A 118 -14.19 31.46 -31.93
C CYS A 118 -15.03 30.55 -32.82
N SER A 119 -14.58 29.30 -33.01
CA SER A 119 -15.37 28.29 -33.70
C SER A 119 -16.79 28.22 -33.11
N SER A 120 -17.79 28.23 -33.98
CA SER A 120 -19.22 28.24 -33.63
C SER A 120 -19.72 29.50 -32.90
N GLY A 121 -18.87 30.53 -32.78
CA GLY A 121 -19.25 31.85 -32.30
C GLY A 121 -20.25 32.55 -33.23
N ILE A 122 -20.78 33.68 -32.76
CA ILE A 122 -21.75 34.49 -33.51
C ILE A 122 -21.06 35.79 -33.91
N PRO A 123 -20.87 36.07 -35.21
CA PRO A 123 -20.37 37.38 -35.66
C PRO A 123 -21.33 38.50 -35.29
N VAL A 124 -20.78 39.70 -35.06
CA VAL A 124 -21.58 40.92 -34.95
C VAL A 124 -22.27 41.17 -36.29
N ALA A 125 -23.52 41.61 -36.25
CA ALA A 125 -24.30 41.92 -37.45
C ALA A 125 -23.58 42.94 -38.35
N PHE A 126 -23.69 42.75 -39.66
CA PHE A 126 -23.04 43.62 -40.64
C PHE A 126 -23.84 44.92 -40.78
N THR A 127 -23.25 46.02 -40.31
CA THR A 127 -23.71 47.37 -40.62
C THR A 127 -23.34 47.74 -42.06
N SER A 128 -24.03 48.72 -42.63
CA SER A 128 -23.75 49.18 -43.99
C SER A 128 -23.93 50.68 -44.14
N VAL A 129 -23.08 51.29 -44.96
CA VAL A 129 -23.32 52.61 -45.54
C VAL A 129 -24.19 52.42 -46.79
N ASP A 130 -25.18 53.29 -46.93
CA ASP A 130 -26.16 53.20 -48.00
C ASP A 130 -25.51 53.34 -49.39
N ALA A 131 -25.99 52.52 -50.32
CA ALA A 131 -25.65 52.63 -51.72
C ALA A 131 -26.36 53.84 -52.36
N THR A 132 -25.73 54.45 -53.36
CA THR A 132 -26.30 55.56 -54.16
C THR A 132 -26.30 55.21 -55.64
N GLY A 133 -27.29 55.73 -56.37
CA GLY A 133 -27.53 55.44 -57.79
C GLY A 133 -28.90 55.93 -58.22
N GLY A 134 -29.18 55.91 -59.53
CA GLY A 134 -30.48 56.28 -60.08
C GLY A 134 -31.43 55.09 -60.17
N GLY A 135 -32.71 55.29 -59.84
CA GLY A 135 -33.77 54.30 -60.00
C GLY A 135 -34.10 53.48 -58.73
N VAL A 136 -34.71 52.31 -58.91
CA VAL A 136 -35.13 51.42 -57.82
C VAL A 136 -33.97 50.52 -57.40
N ARG A 137 -33.69 50.44 -56.09
CA ARG A 137 -32.56 49.69 -55.51
C ARG A 137 -32.99 48.32 -54.97
N THR A 138 -32.16 47.30 -55.20
CA THR A 138 -32.23 45.99 -54.53
C THR A 138 -30.86 45.56 -53.99
N TYR A 139 -30.88 44.72 -52.96
CA TYR A 139 -29.69 44.12 -52.35
C TYR A 139 -29.68 42.60 -52.54
N GLN A 140 -28.48 42.03 -52.62
CA GLN A 140 -28.24 40.61 -52.54
C GLN A 140 -26.91 40.38 -51.81
N TRP A 141 -26.95 39.74 -50.65
CA TRP A 141 -25.76 39.29 -49.93
C TRP A 141 -25.25 38.01 -50.56
N GLU A 142 -23.93 37.91 -50.69
CA GLU A 142 -23.23 36.78 -51.26
C GLU A 142 -22.19 36.25 -50.26
N ILE A 143 -21.96 34.94 -50.28
CA ILE A 143 -21.04 34.20 -49.40
C ILE A 143 -20.02 33.40 -50.22
N SER A 144 -18.77 33.37 -49.76
CA SER A 144 -17.69 32.52 -50.29
C SER A 144 -16.90 31.90 -49.13
N THR A 145 -16.38 30.71 -49.33
CA THR A 145 -15.43 30.05 -48.40
C THR A 145 -14.02 29.97 -48.96
N THR A 146 -13.78 30.58 -50.13
CA THR A 146 -12.47 30.56 -50.82
C THR A 146 -11.69 31.83 -50.50
N ASP A 147 -12.14 32.97 -51.04
CA ASP A 147 -11.54 34.28 -50.84
C ASP A 147 -12.52 35.43 -51.20
N CYS A 148 -12.03 36.67 -51.16
CA CYS A 148 -12.82 37.88 -51.47
C CYS A 148 -13.01 38.15 -52.98
N ASN A 149 -12.48 37.32 -53.86
CA ASN A 149 -12.45 37.54 -55.30
C ASN A 149 -13.20 36.46 -56.11
N SER A 150 -13.39 35.26 -55.58
CA SER A 150 -14.05 34.15 -56.28
C SER A 150 -15.14 33.43 -55.47
N ASP A 151 -15.90 32.57 -56.17
CA ASP A 151 -16.81 31.56 -55.61
C ASP A 151 -17.94 32.09 -54.71
N PHE A 152 -18.38 33.32 -54.97
CA PHE A 152 -19.52 33.90 -54.28
C PHE A 152 -20.83 33.30 -54.76
N ASN A 153 -21.64 32.85 -53.80
CA ASN A 153 -22.98 32.34 -54.01
C ASN A 153 -24.00 33.24 -53.31
N ASP A 154 -25.20 33.36 -53.87
CA ASP A 154 -26.28 34.15 -53.28
C ASP A 154 -26.76 33.53 -51.96
N ILE A 155 -26.87 34.36 -50.92
CA ILE A 155 -27.49 33.98 -49.66
C ILE A 155 -29.01 34.03 -49.84
N THR A 156 -29.67 32.89 -49.66
CA THR A 156 -31.10 32.72 -49.94
C THR A 156 -32.01 33.17 -48.80
N ILE A 157 -31.53 33.13 -47.55
CA ILE A 157 -32.30 33.52 -46.36
C ILE A 157 -31.84 34.90 -45.90
N ASN A 158 -32.76 35.88 -45.89
CA ASN A 158 -32.51 37.28 -45.49
C ASN A 158 -31.42 38.01 -46.30
N GLY A 159 -30.92 37.42 -47.40
CA GLY A 159 -29.87 38.00 -48.22
C GLY A 159 -30.32 39.21 -49.05
N ASN A 160 -31.61 39.51 -49.11
CA ASN A 160 -32.16 40.67 -49.82
C ASN A 160 -32.29 41.94 -48.96
N ASN A 161 -31.93 41.86 -47.68
CA ASN A 161 -32.02 42.99 -46.76
C ASN A 161 -30.82 43.94 -46.87
N ALA A 162 -31.01 45.19 -46.44
CA ALA A 162 -29.94 46.19 -46.43
C ALA A 162 -28.76 45.78 -45.53
N THR A 163 -29.07 45.16 -44.39
CA THR A 163 -28.14 44.59 -43.41
C THR A 163 -28.24 43.06 -43.41
N TYR A 164 -27.22 42.38 -42.87
CA TYR A 164 -27.21 40.92 -42.76
C TYR A 164 -26.61 40.49 -41.42
N THR A 165 -27.27 39.52 -40.78
CA THR A 165 -26.78 38.86 -39.57
C THR A 165 -26.36 37.45 -39.94
N VAL A 166 -25.10 37.14 -39.66
CA VAL A 166 -24.53 35.82 -39.94
C VAL A 166 -25.12 34.78 -38.96
N PRO A 167 -25.61 33.63 -39.44
CA PRO A 167 -26.04 32.54 -38.56
C PRO A 167 -24.91 32.03 -37.66
N SER A 168 -25.25 31.47 -36.51
CA SER A 168 -24.28 30.79 -35.64
C SER A 168 -23.72 29.53 -36.30
N GLY A 169 -22.53 29.08 -35.86
CA GLY A 169 -22.00 27.78 -36.25
C GLY A 169 -20.91 27.79 -37.33
N LEU A 170 -20.32 28.94 -37.67
CA LEU A 170 -19.17 28.97 -38.58
C LEU A 170 -17.96 28.24 -37.96
N THR A 171 -17.36 27.33 -38.73
CA THR A 171 -16.18 26.54 -38.35
C THR A 171 -14.99 26.76 -39.30
N VAL A 172 -15.22 27.44 -40.42
CA VAL A 172 -14.21 27.80 -41.41
C VAL A 172 -14.26 29.30 -41.68
N THR A 173 -13.14 29.87 -42.11
CA THR A 173 -13.09 31.28 -42.50
C THR A 173 -14.00 31.52 -43.70
N THR A 174 -14.85 32.54 -43.60
CA THR A 174 -15.92 32.81 -44.56
C THR A 174 -15.90 34.27 -44.98
N TYR A 175 -16.18 34.51 -46.25
CA TYR A 175 -16.16 35.82 -46.89
C TYR A 175 -17.57 36.23 -47.29
N TYR A 176 -17.89 37.50 -47.09
CA TYR A 176 -19.20 38.08 -47.40
C TYR A 176 -19.04 39.36 -48.21
N ARG A 177 -19.93 39.57 -49.18
CA ARG A 177 -20.07 40.86 -49.87
C ARG A 177 -21.54 41.14 -50.17
N ARG A 178 -21.88 42.39 -50.43
CA ARG A 178 -23.22 42.80 -50.84
C ARG A 178 -23.19 43.27 -52.28
N LYS A 179 -23.96 42.62 -53.14
CA LYS A 179 -24.30 43.11 -54.47
C LYS A 179 -25.47 44.09 -54.36
N VAL A 180 -25.34 45.24 -54.99
CA VAL A 180 -26.41 46.23 -55.12
C VAL A 180 -26.78 46.32 -56.59
N THR A 181 -28.08 46.33 -56.89
CA THR A 181 -28.57 46.54 -58.25
C THR A 181 -29.53 47.72 -58.27
N TYR A 182 -29.35 48.62 -59.24
CA TYR A 182 -30.31 49.69 -59.53
C TYR A 182 -30.95 49.46 -60.89
N LEU A 183 -32.28 49.51 -60.91
CA LEU A 183 -33.09 49.49 -62.12
C LEU A 183 -33.46 50.93 -62.49
N LEU A 184 -32.86 51.44 -63.58
CA LEU A 184 -33.19 52.74 -64.16
C LEU A 184 -33.65 52.55 -65.60
N ASN A 185 -34.88 52.96 -65.92
CA ASN A 185 -35.47 52.87 -67.26
C ASN A 185 -35.34 51.47 -67.93
N GLY A 186 -35.54 50.39 -67.16
CA GLY A 186 -35.45 49.02 -67.68
C GLY A 186 -34.04 48.43 -67.73
N VAL A 187 -33.01 49.17 -67.32
CA VAL A 187 -31.61 48.70 -67.33
C VAL A 187 -31.12 48.47 -65.90
N ASN A 188 -30.63 47.24 -65.65
CA ASN A 188 -30.05 46.83 -64.38
C ASN A 188 -28.55 47.10 -64.38
N CYS A 189 -28.10 47.90 -63.43
CA CYS A 189 -26.70 48.15 -63.20
C CYS A 189 -26.34 47.67 -61.79
N SER A 190 -25.31 46.84 -61.70
CA SER A 190 -24.89 46.22 -60.44
C SER A 190 -23.47 46.60 -60.06
N ALA A 191 -23.22 46.73 -58.76
CA ALA A 191 -21.91 46.91 -58.19
C ALA A 191 -21.80 46.16 -56.85
N TYR A 192 -20.58 45.84 -56.44
CA TYR A 192 -20.27 45.08 -55.23
C TYR A 192 -19.65 45.97 -54.17
N SER A 193 -20.06 45.82 -52.91
CA SER A 193 -19.41 46.47 -51.77
C SER A 193 -17.97 45.97 -51.57
N ASN A 194 -17.27 46.51 -50.57
CA ASN A 194 -16.09 45.84 -50.00
C ASN A 194 -16.45 44.42 -49.52
N CYS A 195 -15.44 43.57 -49.38
CA CYS A 195 -15.57 42.23 -48.81
C CYS A 195 -15.33 42.25 -47.30
N ILE A 196 -16.06 41.42 -46.56
CA ILE A 196 -15.86 41.14 -45.14
C ILE A 196 -15.31 39.73 -45.00
N THR A 197 -14.25 39.57 -44.23
CA THR A 197 -13.72 38.27 -43.81
C THR A 197 -14.11 37.99 -42.36
N ILE A 198 -14.73 36.84 -42.13
CA ILE A 198 -14.97 36.28 -40.79
C ILE A 198 -13.92 35.21 -40.56
N THR A 199 -12.89 35.55 -39.79
CA THR A 199 -11.78 34.64 -39.46
C THR A 199 -12.16 33.79 -38.26
N ILE A 200 -11.97 32.47 -38.38
CA ILE A 200 -12.22 31.54 -37.27
C ILE A 200 -10.92 31.31 -36.50
N ASN A 201 -10.90 31.72 -35.23
CA ASN A 201 -9.85 31.37 -34.30
C ASN A 201 -10.14 29.98 -33.72
N ASN A 202 -9.69 28.94 -34.43
CA ASN A 202 -9.85 27.58 -33.97
C ASN A 202 -8.84 27.24 -32.87
N VAL A 203 -9.23 26.43 -31.89
CA VAL A 203 -8.35 25.94 -30.83
C VAL A 203 -8.77 24.54 -30.40
N THR A 204 -7.80 23.66 -30.16
CA THR A 204 -8.01 22.33 -29.57
C THR A 204 -7.23 22.22 -28.27
N GLY A 205 -7.81 21.56 -27.26
CA GLY A 205 -7.13 21.39 -25.96
C GLY A 205 -5.96 20.40 -26.00
N GLY A 206 -5.93 19.52 -27.01
CA GLY A 206 -5.03 18.38 -27.10
C GLY A 206 -5.36 17.28 -26.08
N THR A 207 -4.46 16.32 -25.95
CA THR A 207 -4.54 15.22 -24.99
C THR A 207 -3.32 15.22 -24.09
N ILE A 208 -3.53 15.19 -22.78
CA ILE A 208 -2.52 15.17 -21.73
C ILE A 208 -2.54 13.81 -21.01
N GLY A 209 -1.36 13.28 -20.70
CA GLY A 209 -1.10 12.15 -19.80
C GLY A 209 -2.13 11.02 -19.73
N SER A 210 -2.11 10.28 -18.63
CA SER A 210 -3.07 9.24 -18.33
C SER A 210 -3.37 9.24 -16.83
N ASP A 211 -4.46 8.60 -16.45
CA ASP A 211 -4.82 8.39 -15.04
C ASP A 211 -3.70 7.68 -14.28
N GLN A 212 -3.58 8.00 -13.00
CA GLN A 212 -2.55 7.47 -12.12
C GLN A 212 -3.16 6.99 -10.80
N THR A 213 -2.59 5.93 -10.23
CA THR A 213 -2.93 5.46 -8.89
C THR A 213 -1.66 5.48 -8.04
N LEU A 214 -1.73 6.10 -6.86
CA LEU A 214 -0.56 6.36 -6.01
C LEU A 214 -0.66 5.62 -4.67
N CYS A 215 0.49 5.15 -4.19
CA CYS A 215 0.67 4.51 -2.89
C CYS A 215 1.25 5.49 -1.85
N GLY A 216 0.81 6.75 -1.90
CA GLY A 216 1.38 7.86 -1.13
C GLY A 216 2.64 8.48 -1.74
N ASN A 217 3.03 8.09 -2.95
CA ASN A 217 4.12 8.69 -3.72
C ASN A 217 3.68 9.91 -4.55
N ASN A 218 4.63 10.61 -5.17
CA ASN A 218 4.35 11.71 -6.10
C ASN A 218 3.68 11.20 -7.37
N PRO A 219 2.70 11.93 -7.96
CA PRO A 219 2.29 11.71 -9.34
C PRO A 219 3.50 11.82 -10.29
N ALA A 220 3.51 11.03 -11.35
CA ALA A 220 4.39 11.29 -12.48
C ALA A 220 3.93 12.56 -13.21
N ALA A 221 4.86 13.34 -13.75
CA ALA A 221 4.54 14.55 -14.50
C ALA A 221 3.59 14.25 -15.67
N PHE A 222 2.56 15.08 -15.82
CA PHE A 222 1.61 15.00 -16.91
C PHE A 222 2.25 15.52 -18.20
N THR A 223 2.47 14.60 -19.14
CA THR A 223 3.09 14.87 -20.44
C THR A 223 2.04 15.15 -21.52
N VAL A 224 2.49 15.65 -22.68
CA VAL A 224 1.62 15.85 -23.85
C VAL A 224 1.59 14.56 -24.67
N ILE A 225 0.40 13.99 -24.87
CA ILE A 225 0.18 12.86 -25.79
C ILE A 225 -0.14 13.39 -27.18
N THR A 226 -1.12 14.29 -27.27
CA THR A 226 -1.50 14.97 -28.50
C THR A 226 -1.38 16.47 -28.28
N PRO A 227 -0.56 17.19 -29.05
CA PRO A 227 -0.43 18.64 -28.90
C PRO A 227 -1.77 19.34 -29.11
N SER A 228 -1.99 20.40 -28.34
CA SER A 228 -3.03 21.39 -28.65
C SER A 228 -2.68 22.10 -29.95
N THR A 229 -3.68 22.47 -30.73
CA THR A 229 -3.52 23.32 -31.92
C THR A 229 -4.32 24.62 -31.75
N GLY A 230 -3.91 25.67 -32.43
CA GLY A 230 -4.72 26.88 -32.53
C GLY A 230 -4.30 27.76 -33.70
N SER A 231 -5.19 28.64 -34.12
CA SER A 231 -4.95 29.58 -35.23
C SER A 231 -4.18 30.83 -34.80
N GLY A 232 -4.14 31.12 -33.49
CA GLY A 232 -3.45 32.26 -32.89
C GLY A 232 -2.27 31.86 -32.00
N THR A 233 -1.81 32.81 -31.19
CA THR A 233 -0.76 32.55 -30.19
C THR A 233 -1.33 31.74 -29.03
N LEU A 234 -0.68 30.64 -28.66
CA LEU A 234 -1.14 29.75 -27.60
C LEU A 234 -0.61 30.14 -26.22
N ARG A 235 -1.47 30.03 -25.20
CA ARG A 235 -1.09 30.03 -23.78
C ARG A 235 -1.84 28.92 -23.03
N TYR A 236 -1.29 28.47 -21.91
CA TYR A 236 -1.82 27.35 -21.14
C TYR A 236 -2.14 27.77 -19.70
N GLU A 237 -3.15 27.11 -19.14
CA GLU A 237 -3.49 27.17 -17.73
C GLU A 237 -3.85 25.77 -17.24
N TRP A 238 -3.19 25.31 -16.18
CA TRP A 238 -3.57 24.05 -15.53
C TRP A 238 -4.63 24.29 -14.45
N GLN A 239 -5.57 23.37 -14.36
CA GLN A 239 -6.65 23.39 -13.38
C GLN A 239 -6.72 22.05 -12.65
N SER A 240 -7.14 22.09 -11.38
CA SER A 240 -7.44 20.92 -10.56
C SER A 240 -8.87 20.93 -10.03
N SER A 241 -9.43 19.76 -9.79
CA SER A 241 -10.72 19.56 -9.10
C SER A 241 -10.60 18.41 -8.11
N THR A 242 -11.32 18.50 -6.99
CA THR A 242 -11.54 17.38 -6.05
C THR A 242 -12.97 16.84 -6.11
N GLU A 243 -13.81 17.40 -6.98
CA GLU A 243 -15.23 17.00 -7.15
C GLU A 243 -15.42 16.01 -8.29
N GLY A 244 -14.60 16.09 -9.34
CA GLY A 244 -14.72 15.24 -10.53
C GLY A 244 -14.25 15.93 -11.81
N CYS A 245 -14.29 15.19 -12.92
CA CYS A 245 -13.92 15.74 -14.24
C CYS A 245 -14.95 16.74 -14.81
N SER A 246 -16.17 16.78 -14.28
CA SER A 246 -17.29 17.58 -14.79
C SER A 246 -17.48 18.94 -14.09
N SER A 247 -16.95 19.13 -12.88
CA SER A 247 -17.14 20.37 -12.09
C SER A 247 -15.97 20.61 -11.12
N GLY A 248 -16.02 21.70 -10.35
CA GLY A 248 -15.07 21.96 -9.26
C GLY A 248 -13.67 22.42 -9.69
N TRP A 249 -13.51 22.86 -10.94
CA TRP A 249 -12.21 23.25 -11.48
C TRP A 249 -11.73 24.59 -10.92
N ASN A 250 -10.53 24.57 -10.34
CA ASN A 250 -9.82 25.74 -9.84
C ASN A 250 -8.47 25.87 -10.57
N THR A 251 -8.07 27.10 -10.85
CA THR A 251 -6.79 27.41 -11.49
C THR A 251 -5.61 27.11 -10.57
N ILE A 252 -4.59 26.45 -11.11
CA ILE A 252 -3.32 26.22 -10.42
C ILE A 252 -2.38 27.38 -10.76
N GLY A 253 -2.14 28.26 -9.77
CA GLY A 253 -1.31 29.45 -9.95
C GLY A 253 0.10 29.13 -10.45
N GLY A 254 0.55 29.82 -11.51
CA GLY A 254 1.90 29.68 -12.09
C GLY A 254 2.09 28.47 -13.01
N ALA A 255 1.12 27.57 -13.11
CA ALA A 255 1.20 26.41 -13.99
C ALA A 255 0.76 26.75 -15.43
N THR A 256 1.69 27.29 -16.23
CA THR A 256 1.45 27.75 -17.61
C THR A 256 2.20 26.95 -18.67
N GLY A 257 2.83 25.84 -18.29
CA GLY A 257 3.58 24.96 -19.19
C GLY A 257 2.68 24.06 -20.04
N THR A 258 3.25 23.50 -21.11
CA THR A 258 2.60 22.44 -21.89
C THR A 258 2.46 21.15 -21.09
N THR A 259 3.35 20.91 -20.13
CA THR A 259 3.33 19.82 -19.15
C THR A 259 3.13 20.36 -17.74
N TYR A 260 2.77 19.49 -16.80
CA TYR A 260 2.65 19.86 -15.39
C TYR A 260 3.11 18.72 -14.49
N ASP A 261 3.96 19.03 -13.51
CA ASP A 261 4.40 18.11 -12.48
C ASP A 261 3.70 18.47 -11.17
N ALA A 262 2.73 17.64 -10.78
CA ALA A 262 1.95 17.87 -9.57
C ALA A 262 2.81 17.56 -8.33
N PRO A 263 2.75 18.40 -7.28
CA PRO A 263 3.55 18.19 -6.08
C PRO A 263 3.08 16.98 -5.27
N ALA A 264 3.98 16.49 -4.40
CA ALA A 264 3.72 15.34 -3.55
C ALA A 264 2.72 15.69 -2.42
N GLY A 265 2.11 14.66 -1.83
CA GLY A 265 1.27 14.82 -0.64
C GLY A 265 -0.23 14.97 -0.93
N LEU A 266 -0.71 14.48 -2.08
CA LEU A 266 -2.14 14.34 -2.33
C LEU A 266 -2.78 13.39 -1.29
N LEU A 267 -3.79 13.89 -0.59
CA LEU A 267 -4.53 13.13 0.44
C LEU A 267 -5.87 12.59 -0.06
N VAL A 268 -6.37 13.16 -1.16
CA VAL A 268 -7.65 12.81 -1.78
C VAL A 268 -7.47 12.67 -3.27
N THR A 269 -8.33 11.87 -3.90
CA THR A 269 -8.38 11.76 -5.36
C THR A 269 -8.57 13.16 -5.96
N THR A 270 -7.70 13.51 -6.90
CA THR A 270 -7.67 14.84 -7.52
C THR A 270 -7.61 14.69 -9.03
N TYR A 271 -8.37 15.54 -9.72
CA TYR A 271 -8.52 15.56 -11.16
C TYR A 271 -7.74 16.75 -11.71
N TYR A 272 -7.10 16.57 -12.86
CA TYR A 272 -6.31 17.61 -13.51
C TYR A 272 -6.74 17.78 -14.97
N ARG A 273 -6.73 19.01 -15.46
CA ARG A 273 -6.86 19.33 -16.88
C ARG A 273 -6.04 20.55 -17.25
N ARG A 274 -5.76 20.71 -18.55
CA ARG A 274 -5.15 21.93 -19.09
C ARG A 274 -6.15 22.65 -19.97
N ILE A 275 -6.34 23.96 -19.73
CA ILE A 275 -7.02 24.85 -20.66
C ILE A 275 -5.98 25.43 -21.60
N THR A 276 -6.23 25.31 -22.90
CA THR A 276 -5.45 25.97 -23.93
C THR A 276 -6.23 27.16 -24.45
N TYR A 277 -5.60 28.33 -24.46
CA TYR A 277 -6.14 29.54 -25.05
C TYR A 277 -5.39 29.86 -26.34
N SER A 278 -6.11 30.36 -27.34
CA SER A 278 -5.58 30.87 -28.60
C SER A 278 -6.00 32.32 -28.74
N LEU A 279 -5.04 33.23 -28.88
CA LEU A 279 -5.29 34.65 -29.11
C LEU A 279 -4.99 34.99 -30.58
N LEU A 280 -6.04 35.35 -31.33
CA LEU A 280 -5.95 35.78 -32.73
C LEU A 280 -6.75 37.06 -32.91
N ASN A 281 -6.12 38.12 -33.46
CA ASN A 281 -6.77 39.42 -33.70
C ASN A 281 -7.54 39.97 -32.47
N LEU A 282 -6.94 39.87 -31.29
CA LEU A 282 -7.51 40.29 -29.99
C LEU A 282 -8.75 39.48 -29.54
N VAL A 283 -9.06 38.38 -30.20
CA VAL A 283 -10.13 37.45 -29.81
C VAL A 283 -9.51 36.21 -29.19
N GLU A 284 -9.83 35.97 -27.93
CA GLU A 284 -9.35 34.80 -27.19
C GLU A 284 -10.39 33.68 -27.23
N CYS A 285 -9.95 32.49 -27.65
CA CYS A 285 -10.75 31.28 -27.66
C CYS A 285 -10.06 30.22 -26.82
N SER A 286 -10.82 29.34 -26.18
CA SER A 286 -10.25 28.30 -25.33
C SER A 286 -10.84 26.92 -25.57
N ALA A 287 -10.04 25.89 -25.29
CA ALA A 287 -10.47 24.51 -25.28
C ALA A 287 -9.76 23.75 -24.15
N SER A 288 -10.49 22.89 -23.45
CA SER A 288 -9.94 21.99 -22.44
C SER A 288 -9.35 20.72 -23.06
N SER A 289 -8.28 20.21 -22.47
CA SER A 289 -7.78 18.85 -22.73
C SER A 289 -8.75 17.78 -22.18
N ASN A 290 -8.38 16.50 -22.33
CA ASN A 290 -8.95 15.44 -21.48
C ASN A 290 -8.68 15.71 -19.99
N CYS A 291 -9.44 15.02 -19.14
CA CYS A 291 -9.24 14.96 -17.70
C CYS A 291 -8.25 13.83 -17.36
N ILE A 292 -7.36 14.07 -16.39
CA ILE A 292 -6.51 13.06 -15.75
C ILE A 292 -7.02 12.87 -14.33
N THR A 293 -7.26 11.62 -13.92
CA THR A 293 -7.62 11.26 -12.55
C THR A 293 -6.39 10.74 -11.81
N VAL A 294 -6.03 11.38 -10.71
CA VAL A 294 -4.99 10.90 -9.79
C VAL A 294 -5.66 10.35 -8.54
N THR A 295 -5.67 9.02 -8.43
CA THR A 295 -6.34 8.28 -7.34
C THR A 295 -5.33 7.92 -6.25
N ILE A 296 -5.70 8.16 -5.00
CA ILE A 296 -4.89 7.74 -3.85
C ILE A 296 -5.34 6.36 -3.37
N ASN A 297 -4.45 5.37 -3.43
CA ASN A 297 -4.64 4.04 -2.86
C ASN A 297 -3.92 3.93 -1.52
N SER A 298 -4.50 4.56 -0.50
CA SER A 298 -3.97 4.56 0.86
C SER A 298 -4.18 3.20 1.55
N VAL A 299 -3.14 2.70 2.19
CA VAL A 299 -3.17 1.47 2.98
C VAL A 299 -2.68 1.76 4.39
N THR A 300 -3.51 1.44 5.39
CA THR A 300 -3.05 1.29 6.77
C THR A 300 -3.09 -0.19 7.14
N PRO A 301 -2.03 -0.74 7.74
CA PRO A 301 -1.90 -2.17 7.93
C PRO A 301 -2.54 -2.69 9.21
N GLY A 302 -3.28 -1.85 9.94
CA GLY A 302 -3.80 -2.20 11.26
C GLY A 302 -2.70 -2.43 12.30
N THR A 303 -3.04 -3.10 13.40
CA THR A 303 -2.09 -3.47 14.45
C THR A 303 -2.28 -4.91 14.88
N ILE A 304 -1.19 -5.59 15.26
CA ILE A 304 -1.20 -6.96 15.76
C ILE A 304 -1.19 -6.93 17.29
N SER A 305 -2.07 -7.73 17.91
CA SER A 305 -2.17 -7.86 19.37
C SER A 305 -0.90 -8.44 19.97
N GLY A 306 -0.48 -7.91 21.14
CA GLY A 306 0.90 -7.85 21.64
C GLY A 306 1.75 -9.14 21.76
N ASN A 307 2.83 -9.07 22.53
CA ASN A 307 3.80 -10.17 22.61
C ASN A 307 3.21 -11.44 23.26
N ARG A 308 3.85 -12.59 23.00
CA ARG A 308 3.56 -13.89 23.63
C ARG A 308 4.81 -14.43 24.29
N THR A 309 4.64 -15.31 25.27
CA THR A 309 5.75 -16.07 25.85
C THR A 309 5.36 -17.53 25.93
N VAL A 310 6.26 -18.43 25.55
CA VAL A 310 6.05 -19.88 25.55
C VAL A 310 7.24 -20.56 26.19
N CYS A 311 7.05 -21.77 26.72
CA CYS A 311 8.18 -22.62 27.09
C CYS A 311 8.94 -23.08 25.84
N TYR A 312 10.19 -23.47 26.00
CA TYR A 312 10.96 -24.08 24.92
C TYR A 312 10.19 -25.23 24.25
N GLY A 313 9.93 -25.11 22.94
CA GLY A 313 9.12 -26.05 22.17
C GLY A 313 7.61 -25.86 22.29
N GLY A 314 7.15 -24.80 22.95
CA GLY A 314 5.74 -24.46 23.10
C GLY A 314 5.13 -23.82 21.85
N ASN A 315 3.80 -23.70 21.86
CA ASN A 315 3.00 -23.06 20.81
C ASN A 315 2.36 -21.78 21.38
N PRO A 316 2.51 -20.61 20.71
CA PRO A 316 1.89 -19.36 21.15
C PRO A 316 0.40 -19.30 20.81
N THR A 317 -0.39 -18.61 21.62
CA THR A 317 -1.79 -18.33 21.23
C THR A 317 -1.84 -17.44 19.98
N ALA A 318 -2.85 -17.66 19.13
CA ALA A 318 -3.07 -16.93 17.89
C ALA A 318 -2.92 -15.40 18.03
N PHE A 319 -2.35 -14.80 16.99
CA PHE A 319 -2.25 -13.37 16.81
C PHE A 319 -3.54 -12.85 16.17
N THR A 320 -4.17 -11.92 16.88
CA THR A 320 -5.36 -11.21 16.40
C THR A 320 -5.00 -9.79 15.98
N GLU A 321 -5.80 -9.20 15.09
CA GLU A 321 -5.56 -7.84 14.63
C GLU A 321 -6.63 -6.81 15.03
N THR A 322 -6.26 -5.54 14.97
CA THR A 322 -7.21 -4.45 14.70
C THR A 322 -7.21 -4.15 13.20
N PRO A 323 -8.37 -4.16 12.52
CA PRO A 323 -8.45 -4.03 11.06
C PRO A 323 -7.70 -2.83 10.50
N GLY A 324 -6.97 -3.05 9.41
CA GLY A 324 -6.42 -1.98 8.57
C GLY A 324 -7.48 -1.28 7.72
N THR A 325 -7.08 -0.19 7.06
CA THR A 325 -7.92 0.51 6.07
C THR A 325 -7.31 0.42 4.69
N GLY A 326 -8.11 0.03 3.70
CA GLY A 326 -7.72 -0.02 2.30
C GLY A 326 -8.77 -0.77 1.49
N THR A 327 -8.84 -0.52 0.20
CA THR A 327 -9.81 -1.18 -0.68
C THR A 327 -9.33 -2.60 -0.99
N GLY A 328 -10.11 -3.61 -0.59
CA GLY A 328 -9.81 -5.02 -0.92
C GLY A 328 -8.49 -5.53 -0.35
N LEU A 329 -8.20 -5.24 0.93
CA LEU A 329 -6.96 -5.63 1.58
C LEU A 329 -6.68 -7.14 1.47
N GLN A 330 -5.46 -7.46 1.08
CA GLN A 330 -4.86 -8.78 1.14
C GLN A 330 -3.74 -8.77 2.17
N TYR A 331 -3.56 -9.91 2.86
CA TYR A 331 -2.55 -10.02 3.92
C TYR A 331 -1.49 -11.06 3.57
N GLN A 332 -0.29 -10.83 4.09
CA GLN A 332 0.80 -11.80 4.08
C GLN A 332 1.55 -11.69 5.41
N TRP A 333 1.50 -12.76 6.21
CA TRP A 333 2.28 -12.84 7.42
C TRP A 333 3.76 -13.14 7.12
N GLN A 334 4.64 -12.54 7.90
CA GLN A 334 6.07 -12.63 7.77
C GLN A 334 6.70 -12.96 9.12
N ILE A 335 7.77 -13.73 9.08
CA ILE A 335 8.54 -14.21 10.22
C ILE A 335 9.98 -13.70 10.16
N SER A 336 10.57 -13.42 11.32
CA SER A 336 11.98 -13.13 11.49
C SER A 336 12.48 -13.82 12.76
N THR A 337 13.65 -14.43 12.69
CA THR A 337 14.35 -15.02 13.84
C THR A 337 15.55 -14.18 14.29
N SER A 338 15.84 -13.09 13.57
CA SER A 338 17.00 -12.21 13.82
C SER A 338 16.64 -10.96 14.63
N GLY A 339 15.39 -10.48 14.54
CA GLY A 339 14.95 -9.27 15.22
C GLY A 339 13.83 -8.52 14.50
N GLY A 340 13.30 -7.47 15.14
CA GLY A 340 12.27 -6.59 14.57
C GLY A 340 12.72 -5.78 13.34
N ALA A 341 14.04 -5.62 13.14
CA ALA A 341 14.61 -5.02 11.93
C ALA A 341 14.59 -5.98 10.72
N GLY A 342 14.32 -7.27 10.93
CA GLY A 342 14.41 -8.31 9.92
C GLY A 342 15.79 -9.01 9.90
N PRO A 343 16.12 -9.74 8.83
CA PRO A 343 15.33 -9.93 7.60
C PRO A 343 13.99 -10.63 7.84
N TRP A 344 13.01 -10.36 6.98
CA TRP A 344 11.66 -10.90 7.08
C TRP A 344 11.39 -11.85 5.92
N THR A 345 10.80 -13.00 6.21
CA THR A 345 10.43 -14.02 5.21
C THR A 345 8.93 -14.25 5.24
N ASN A 346 8.30 -14.43 4.08
CA ASN A 346 6.88 -14.77 4.00
C ASN A 346 6.61 -16.15 4.60
N ILE A 347 5.58 -16.24 5.42
CA ILE A 347 5.03 -17.51 5.90
C ILE A 347 4.07 -18.03 4.83
N ILE A 348 4.37 -19.19 4.26
CA ILE A 348 3.62 -19.76 3.13
C ILE A 348 2.17 -20.02 3.55
N GLY A 349 1.22 -19.50 2.77
CA GLY A 349 -0.23 -19.70 2.99
C GLY A 349 -0.85 -18.87 4.11
N ALA A 350 -0.06 -18.10 4.87
CA ALA A 350 -0.56 -17.26 5.94
C ALA A 350 -1.07 -15.91 5.39
N THR A 351 -2.28 -15.93 4.82
CA THR A 351 -2.91 -14.78 4.15
C THR A 351 -4.16 -14.25 4.84
N ASN A 352 -4.50 -14.82 6.00
CA ASN A 352 -5.67 -14.41 6.77
C ASN A 352 -5.38 -13.14 7.59
N PRO A 353 -6.43 -12.39 7.98
CA PRO A 353 -6.31 -11.24 8.88
C PRO A 353 -5.59 -11.59 10.19
N ASP A 354 -6.02 -12.68 10.82
CA ASP A 354 -5.42 -13.28 12.02
C ASP A 354 -4.47 -14.43 11.63
N TYR A 355 -3.55 -14.77 12.52
CA TYR A 355 -2.59 -15.88 12.30
C TYR A 355 -2.38 -16.71 13.55
N ASP A 356 -2.50 -18.03 13.40
CA ASP A 356 -2.21 -19.02 14.43
C ASP A 356 -0.92 -19.76 14.05
N GLU A 357 0.14 -19.57 14.84
CA GLU A 357 1.45 -20.18 14.59
C GLU A 357 1.43 -21.61 15.15
N PRO A 358 1.54 -22.65 14.32
CA PRO A 358 1.40 -24.03 14.77
C PRO A 358 2.52 -24.46 15.75
N GLY A 359 3.64 -23.74 15.81
CA GLY A 359 4.80 -24.13 16.60
C GLY A 359 5.40 -25.45 16.11
N PRO A 360 6.30 -26.08 16.88
CA PRO A 360 6.91 -25.59 18.13
C PRO A 360 7.91 -24.43 17.90
N ILE A 361 8.09 -23.57 18.91
CA ILE A 361 9.07 -22.47 18.87
C ILE A 361 10.20 -22.70 19.87
N TYR A 362 11.45 -22.62 19.39
CA TYR A 362 12.67 -22.92 20.16
C TYR A 362 13.57 -21.71 20.41
N GLN A 363 13.29 -20.57 19.78
CA GLN A 363 14.00 -19.31 20.01
C GLN A 363 13.05 -18.12 19.87
N ASN A 364 13.46 -16.96 20.36
CA ASN A 364 12.68 -15.73 20.17
C ASN A 364 12.40 -15.52 18.68
N THR A 365 11.12 -15.38 18.36
CA THR A 365 10.64 -15.28 16.98
C THR A 365 9.73 -14.06 16.85
N PHE A 366 9.90 -13.32 15.77
CA PHE A 366 9.17 -12.09 15.49
C PHE A 366 8.20 -12.33 14.34
N PHE A 367 6.99 -11.81 14.48
CA PHE A 367 5.95 -11.89 13.47
C PHE A 367 5.48 -10.49 13.11
N ARG A 368 5.27 -10.26 11.82
CA ARG A 368 4.57 -9.06 11.32
C ARG A 368 3.67 -9.45 10.17
N ARG A 369 2.81 -8.54 9.78
CA ARG A 369 1.93 -8.72 8.62
C ARG A 369 2.08 -7.56 7.65
N VAL A 370 2.13 -7.89 6.36
CA VAL A 370 2.06 -6.95 5.25
C VAL A 370 0.60 -6.88 4.80
N ALA A 371 0.03 -5.70 4.80
CA ALA A 371 -1.29 -5.45 4.21
C ALA A 371 -1.08 -4.81 2.83
N THR A 372 -1.77 -5.32 1.82
CA THR A 372 -1.67 -4.84 0.43
C THR A 372 -3.06 -4.52 -0.11
N ALA A 373 -3.26 -3.33 -0.65
CA ALA A 373 -4.45 -2.98 -1.43
C ALA A 373 -4.08 -2.87 -2.90
N THR A 374 -4.89 -3.47 -3.77
CA THR A 374 -4.73 -3.39 -5.22
C THR A 374 -5.83 -2.52 -5.80
N LEU A 375 -5.45 -1.40 -6.41
CA LEU A 375 -6.38 -0.50 -7.09
C LEU A 375 -5.85 -0.13 -8.48
N ASN A 376 -6.66 -0.33 -9.52
CA ASN A 376 -6.27 -0.12 -10.93
C ASN A 376 -4.92 -0.78 -11.30
N GLY A 377 -4.70 -2.01 -10.84
CA GLY A 377 -3.45 -2.76 -11.09
C GLY A 377 -2.22 -2.32 -10.27
N ASN A 378 -2.36 -1.31 -9.41
CA ASN A 378 -1.26 -0.83 -8.56
C ASN A 378 -1.38 -1.41 -7.15
N ASN A 379 -0.29 -2.00 -6.66
CA ASN A 379 -0.22 -2.64 -5.34
C ASN A 379 0.45 -1.71 -4.34
N CYS A 380 -0.33 -1.21 -3.39
CA CYS A 380 0.16 -0.39 -2.29
C CYS A 380 0.22 -1.26 -1.05
N SER A 381 1.36 -1.26 -0.36
CA SER A 381 1.56 -2.11 0.81
C SER A 381 2.11 -1.33 1.99
N ALA A 382 1.72 -1.77 3.18
CA ALA A 382 2.23 -1.25 4.44
C ALA A 382 2.49 -2.41 5.41
N ASN A 383 3.50 -2.24 6.25
CA ASN A 383 3.86 -3.22 7.28
C ASN A 383 3.22 -2.82 8.61
N SER A 384 2.54 -3.76 9.26
CA SER A 384 2.06 -3.60 10.64
C SER A 384 3.24 -3.48 11.64
N ASN A 385 2.93 -3.20 12.91
CA ASN A 385 3.88 -3.44 13.99
C ASN A 385 4.32 -4.91 13.98
N PHE A 386 5.50 -5.20 14.53
CA PHE A 386 5.84 -6.59 14.82
C PHE A 386 5.45 -6.96 16.26
N VAL A 387 5.28 -8.25 16.49
CA VAL A 387 5.13 -8.86 17.81
C VAL A 387 6.22 -9.92 18.00
N THR A 388 6.58 -10.16 19.25
CA THR A 388 7.61 -11.13 19.63
C THR A 388 6.97 -12.29 20.38
N VAL A 389 7.31 -13.51 19.99
CA VAL A 389 7.14 -14.70 20.81
C VAL A 389 8.46 -14.94 21.52
N PHE A 390 8.46 -14.70 22.83
CA PHE A 390 9.60 -14.99 23.69
C PHE A 390 9.62 -16.46 24.07
N VAL A 391 10.80 -17.08 24.04
CA VAL A 391 11.01 -18.45 24.50
C VAL A 391 11.59 -18.42 25.90
N ASN A 392 10.88 -19.03 26.83
CA ASN A 392 11.31 -19.29 28.19
C ASN A 392 11.85 -20.71 28.28
N GLU A 393 13.17 -20.84 28.20
CA GLU A 393 13.87 -22.10 28.33
C GLU A 393 14.31 -22.30 29.78
N VAL A 394 14.24 -23.54 30.25
CA VAL A 394 14.83 -23.98 31.51
C VAL A 394 15.42 -25.37 31.31
N THR A 395 16.69 -25.54 31.65
CA THR A 395 17.36 -26.83 31.61
C THR A 395 17.32 -27.49 32.98
N PRO A 396 17.21 -28.82 33.06
CA PRO A 396 17.25 -29.53 34.33
C PRO A 396 18.61 -29.36 35.01
N THR A 397 18.59 -29.38 36.34
CA THR A 397 19.81 -29.48 37.16
C THR A 397 20.19 -30.95 37.34
N VAL A 398 21.48 -31.25 37.53
CA VAL A 398 21.92 -32.57 37.99
C VAL A 398 22.31 -32.46 39.46
N ILE A 399 21.76 -33.32 40.30
CA ILE A 399 22.02 -33.40 41.75
C ILE A 399 22.87 -34.64 42.07
N ALA A 400 23.59 -34.57 43.20
CA ALA A 400 24.48 -35.63 43.68
C ALA A 400 23.79 -37.01 43.74
N GLY A 401 24.55 -38.11 43.65
CA GLY A 401 23.99 -39.47 43.51
C GLY A 401 23.29 -40.02 44.76
N ASN A 402 22.85 -41.28 44.64
CA ASN A 402 22.17 -42.03 45.69
C ASN A 402 23.01 -42.11 46.98
N GLN A 403 22.32 -42.20 48.12
CA GLN A 403 22.94 -42.27 49.44
C GLN A 403 22.32 -43.37 50.29
N ASN A 404 23.09 -43.86 51.26
CA ASN A 404 22.69 -44.91 52.19
C ASN A 404 22.78 -44.34 53.61
N VAL A 405 21.74 -44.51 54.43
CA VAL A 405 21.74 -44.07 55.83
C VAL A 405 21.34 -45.21 56.77
N CYS A 406 21.88 -45.20 57.98
CA CYS A 406 21.70 -46.28 58.95
C CYS A 406 20.60 -46.02 60.00
N ASN A 407 20.26 -44.78 60.36
CA ASN A 407 19.30 -44.55 61.45
C ASN A 407 18.60 -43.17 61.43
N THR A 408 17.76 -42.92 62.45
CA THR A 408 17.01 -41.67 62.70
C THR A 408 17.86 -40.47 63.15
N ILE A 409 19.18 -40.62 63.20
CA ILE A 409 20.18 -39.64 63.68
C ILE A 409 21.22 -39.37 62.58
N ASP A 410 21.41 -40.30 61.66
CA ASP A 410 22.29 -40.16 60.49
C ASP A 410 21.55 -39.35 59.41
N ASN A 411 21.91 -38.07 59.30
CA ASN A 411 21.46 -37.25 58.20
C ASN A 411 22.14 -37.73 56.91
N PRO A 412 21.41 -37.85 55.78
CA PRO A 412 22.08 -37.92 54.48
C PRO A 412 22.98 -36.69 54.32
N SER A 413 24.07 -36.85 53.57
CA SER A 413 24.89 -35.70 53.19
C SER A 413 24.04 -34.72 52.38
N ALA A 414 24.23 -33.42 52.64
CA ALA A 414 23.49 -32.37 51.96
C ALA A 414 23.53 -32.56 50.43
N PHE A 415 22.35 -32.48 49.79
CA PHE A 415 22.24 -32.63 48.35
C PHE A 415 22.80 -31.37 47.68
N THR A 416 23.87 -31.56 46.93
CA THR A 416 24.51 -30.48 46.16
C THR A 416 24.19 -30.61 44.67
N ILE A 417 24.12 -29.46 44.00
CA ILE A 417 24.05 -29.38 42.55
C ILE A 417 25.41 -29.74 41.95
N VAL A 418 25.42 -30.73 41.06
CA VAL A 418 26.60 -31.13 40.27
C VAL A 418 26.65 -30.33 38.96
N THR A 419 25.50 -30.19 38.30
CA THR A 419 25.34 -29.36 37.10
C THR A 419 24.19 -28.40 37.32
N PRO A 420 24.42 -27.08 37.37
CA PRO A 420 23.36 -26.11 37.63
C PRO A 420 22.36 -26.06 36.47
N ALA A 421 21.10 -25.84 36.82
CA ALA A 421 20.09 -25.46 35.84
C ALA A 421 20.44 -24.11 35.20
N THR A 422 20.11 -23.97 33.93
CA THR A 422 20.09 -22.69 33.22
C THR A 422 18.65 -22.31 32.94
N GLY A 423 18.38 -21.01 32.81
CA GLY A 423 17.08 -20.56 32.35
C GLY A 423 17.13 -19.15 31.80
N THR A 424 16.11 -18.81 31.01
CA THR A 424 16.02 -17.50 30.36
C THR A 424 15.79 -16.35 31.34
N SER A 425 15.19 -16.65 32.51
CA SER A 425 14.87 -15.67 33.55
C SER A 425 15.39 -16.13 34.91
N THR A 426 15.06 -15.39 35.96
CA THR A 426 15.38 -15.76 37.34
C THR A 426 14.76 -17.11 37.69
N LEU A 427 15.59 -18.01 38.20
CA LEU A 427 15.20 -19.37 38.58
C LEU A 427 14.69 -19.41 40.02
N THR A 428 13.62 -20.18 40.25
CA THR A 428 13.17 -20.57 41.58
C THR A 428 13.28 -22.08 41.75
N TYR A 429 13.48 -22.52 42.99
CA TYR A 429 13.81 -23.89 43.36
C TYR A 429 12.75 -24.42 44.32
N GLN A 430 12.37 -25.68 44.17
CA GLN A 430 11.53 -26.39 45.12
C GLN A 430 11.97 -27.86 45.18
N TRP A 431 12.51 -28.27 46.31
CA TRP A 431 12.78 -29.69 46.55
C TRP A 431 11.50 -30.46 46.78
N GLN A 432 11.45 -31.66 46.23
CA GLN A 432 10.33 -32.57 46.34
C GLN A 432 10.81 -33.94 46.80
N SER A 433 9.96 -34.65 47.56
CA SER A 433 10.22 -36.01 48.02
C SER A 433 9.13 -36.97 47.58
N SER A 434 9.49 -38.24 47.39
CA SER A 434 8.56 -39.34 47.17
C SER A 434 9.00 -40.55 48.00
N THR A 435 8.05 -41.32 48.52
CA THR A 435 8.31 -42.58 49.24
C THR A 435 7.99 -43.81 48.39
N THR A 436 7.54 -43.62 47.15
CA THR A 436 7.07 -44.70 46.25
C THR A 436 8.02 -44.98 45.10
N GLY A 437 8.91 -44.05 44.75
CA GLY A 437 9.87 -44.21 43.68
C GLY A 437 10.12 -42.93 42.89
N CYS A 438 11.08 -42.98 41.96
CA CYS A 438 11.38 -41.88 41.05
C CYS A 438 10.26 -41.54 40.07
N SER A 439 9.22 -42.38 39.94
CA SER A 439 8.00 -42.08 39.19
C SER A 439 7.03 -41.17 39.94
N GLY A 440 7.29 -40.87 41.21
CA GLY A 440 6.37 -40.15 42.09
C GLY A 440 5.25 -41.03 42.65
N PRO A 441 4.20 -40.44 43.25
CA PRO A 441 3.91 -39.00 43.32
C PRO A 441 4.94 -38.22 44.15
N TRP A 442 5.12 -36.95 43.80
CA TRP A 442 6.06 -36.02 44.42
C TRP A 442 5.34 -35.02 45.32
N ASN A 443 5.85 -34.82 46.54
CA ASN A 443 5.36 -33.81 47.46
C ASN A 443 6.41 -32.71 47.66
N ASP A 444 5.99 -31.44 47.65
CA ASP A 444 6.86 -30.31 47.91
C ASP A 444 7.32 -30.33 49.39
N ILE A 445 8.63 -30.20 49.61
CA ILE A 445 9.20 -30.11 50.95
C ILE A 445 9.11 -28.65 51.40
N SER A 446 8.36 -28.40 52.47
CA SER A 446 8.12 -27.04 52.99
C SER A 446 9.43 -26.32 53.32
N GLY A 447 9.60 -25.10 52.78
CA GLY A 447 10.77 -24.25 53.02
C GLY A 447 12.04 -24.64 52.24
N ALA A 448 12.05 -25.78 51.52
CA ALA A 448 13.19 -26.24 50.76
C ALA A 448 13.26 -25.59 49.37
N VAL A 449 13.60 -24.29 49.35
CA VAL A 449 13.55 -23.43 48.15
C VAL A 449 14.92 -22.91 47.69
N THR A 450 16.00 -23.53 48.16
CA THR A 450 17.37 -23.14 47.79
C THR A 450 18.04 -24.19 46.91
N GLN A 451 19.17 -23.83 46.31
CA GLN A 451 19.96 -24.72 45.46
C GLN A 451 20.58 -25.91 46.21
N ALA A 452 20.72 -25.82 47.53
CA ALA A 452 21.14 -26.91 48.38
C ALA A 452 19.97 -27.36 49.26
N PHE A 453 19.96 -28.64 49.62
CA PHE A 453 19.02 -29.17 50.62
C PHE A 453 19.72 -30.13 51.55
N ASP A 454 19.68 -29.78 52.84
CA ASP A 454 20.10 -30.66 53.92
C ASP A 454 18.87 -31.41 54.40
N SER A 455 18.73 -32.67 53.96
CA SER A 455 17.55 -33.47 54.29
C SER A 455 17.64 -33.96 55.74
N PRO A 456 16.53 -33.90 56.51
CA PRO A 456 16.48 -34.58 57.80
C PRO A 456 16.61 -36.11 57.64
N PRO A 457 16.84 -36.86 58.73
CA PRO A 457 16.93 -38.31 58.71
C PRO A 457 15.68 -38.95 58.07
N VAL A 458 15.90 -39.98 57.25
CA VAL A 458 14.81 -40.73 56.60
C VAL A 458 14.58 -42.07 57.31
N THR A 459 13.33 -42.32 57.72
CA THR A 459 12.91 -43.56 58.42
C THR A 459 12.54 -44.70 57.48
N GLN A 460 12.47 -44.41 56.19
CA GLN A 460 12.25 -45.36 55.11
C GLN A 460 12.95 -44.85 53.85
N THR A 461 13.16 -45.72 52.87
CA THR A 461 13.68 -45.31 51.56
C THR A 461 12.84 -44.16 50.99
N THR A 462 13.50 -43.05 50.70
CA THR A 462 12.89 -41.81 50.23
C THR A 462 13.67 -41.29 49.03
N TYR A 463 12.94 -40.88 48.01
CA TYR A 463 13.46 -40.35 46.76
C TYR A 463 13.34 -38.83 46.77
N PHE A 464 14.32 -38.13 46.21
CA PHE A 464 14.31 -36.68 46.11
C PHE A 464 14.54 -36.22 44.67
N GLN A 465 13.91 -35.11 44.32
CA GLN A 465 14.21 -34.37 43.09
C GLN A 465 14.09 -32.87 43.36
N LEU A 466 14.74 -32.07 42.51
CA LEU A 466 14.65 -30.63 42.52
C LEU A 466 13.84 -30.14 41.31
N ARG A 467 12.71 -29.48 41.57
CA ARG A 467 11.94 -28.75 40.56
C ARG A 467 12.51 -27.34 40.42
N VAL A 468 12.96 -27.01 39.21
CA VAL A 468 13.46 -25.68 38.87
C VAL A 468 12.44 -24.99 37.97
N THR A 469 12.07 -23.76 38.30
CA THR A 469 11.10 -22.96 37.53
C THR A 469 11.74 -21.68 37.03
N SER A 470 11.63 -21.42 35.73
CA SER A 470 11.93 -20.11 35.12
C SER A 470 10.61 -19.39 34.84
N THR A 471 10.48 -18.14 35.27
CA THR A 471 9.29 -17.31 34.98
C THR A 471 9.68 -16.11 34.10
N LEU A 472 9.20 -16.10 32.87
CA LEU A 472 9.39 -15.02 31.91
C LEU A 472 8.04 -14.46 31.50
N ASN A 473 7.83 -13.15 31.64
CA ASN A 473 6.57 -12.46 31.30
C ASN A 473 5.30 -13.13 31.85
N GLY A 474 5.37 -13.68 33.07
CA GLY A 474 4.25 -14.38 33.72
C GLY A 474 4.04 -15.84 33.30
N VAL A 475 4.83 -16.37 32.36
CA VAL A 475 4.79 -17.79 31.96
C VAL A 475 5.87 -18.56 32.71
N SER A 476 5.46 -19.60 33.44
CA SER A 476 6.34 -20.46 34.22
C SER A 476 6.62 -21.77 33.50
N CYS A 477 7.90 -22.05 33.28
CA CYS A 477 8.38 -23.28 32.67
C CYS A 477 9.22 -24.04 33.69
N THR A 478 9.04 -25.36 33.78
CA THR A 478 9.69 -26.19 34.79
C THR A 478 10.56 -27.26 34.17
N ALA A 479 11.69 -27.54 34.84
CA ALA A 479 12.51 -28.71 34.60
C ALA A 479 12.75 -29.43 35.93
N PHE A 480 12.93 -30.75 35.86
CA PHE A 480 13.17 -31.59 37.02
C PHE A 480 14.58 -32.17 36.96
N SER A 481 15.25 -32.25 38.10
CA SER A 481 16.54 -32.91 38.18
C SER A 481 16.48 -34.40 37.89
N ASN A 482 17.62 -35.07 37.83
CA ASN A 482 17.65 -36.52 38.08
C ASN A 482 17.02 -36.82 39.45
N CYS A 483 16.45 -38.01 39.58
CA CYS A 483 15.99 -38.55 40.86
C CYS A 483 17.17 -39.13 41.64
N ILE A 484 17.17 -38.93 42.95
CA ILE A 484 18.13 -39.57 43.85
C ILE A 484 17.39 -40.44 44.85
N GLU A 485 17.95 -41.59 45.16
CA GLU A 485 17.44 -42.50 46.19
C GLU A 485 18.27 -42.34 47.47
N VAL A 486 17.60 -42.08 48.58
CA VAL A 486 18.19 -42.23 49.92
C VAL A 486 17.61 -43.50 50.53
N THR A 487 18.40 -44.57 50.50
CA THR A 487 18.02 -45.87 51.04
C THR A 487 18.26 -45.89 52.54
N SER A 488 17.23 -46.23 53.32
CA SER A 488 17.32 -46.38 54.77
C SER A 488 17.53 -47.85 55.12
N PHE A 489 18.66 -48.18 55.76
CA PHE A 489 18.99 -49.52 56.24
C PHE A 489 18.63 -49.74 57.72
N GLY A 490 17.98 -48.77 58.35
CA GLY A 490 17.60 -48.85 59.75
C GLY A 490 16.56 -49.93 60.03
N LYS A 491 16.81 -50.78 61.02
CA LYS A 491 15.85 -51.73 61.59
C LYS A 491 15.61 -51.39 63.06
N LEU A 492 14.45 -50.81 63.33
CA LEU A 492 14.03 -50.46 64.69
C LEU A 492 13.27 -51.61 65.32
N TRP A 493 13.70 -52.05 66.50
CA TRP A 493 12.92 -52.97 67.31
C TRP A 493 11.70 -52.23 67.89
N ASN A 494 10.50 -52.65 67.49
CA ASN A 494 9.24 -52.12 68.01
C ASN A 494 8.63 -53.02 69.09
N GLY A 495 9.00 -54.31 69.14
CA GLY A 495 8.52 -55.29 70.13
C GLY A 495 6.99 -55.47 70.16
N SER A 496 6.29 -55.20 69.08
CA SER A 496 4.81 -55.14 69.08
C SER A 496 4.14 -56.50 69.17
N ALA A 497 4.84 -57.59 68.79
CA ALA A 497 4.28 -58.93 68.75
C ALA A 497 4.78 -59.84 69.90
N SER A 498 6.07 -59.80 70.23
CA SER A 498 6.67 -60.63 71.28
C SER A 498 8.06 -60.14 71.67
N THR A 499 8.76 -60.89 72.52
CA THR A 499 10.19 -60.69 72.81
C THR A 499 11.13 -61.38 71.82
N ALA A 500 10.62 -62.22 70.91
CA ALA A 500 11.45 -63.07 70.04
C ALA A 500 12.11 -62.27 68.90
N TRP A 501 13.45 -62.27 68.82
CA TRP A 501 14.22 -61.54 67.81
C TRP A 501 13.81 -61.91 66.37
N GLU A 502 13.58 -63.19 66.15
CA GLU A 502 13.28 -63.80 64.85
C GLU A 502 11.85 -63.54 64.36
N ASN A 503 11.00 -62.91 65.17
CA ASN A 503 9.66 -62.52 64.75
C ASN A 503 9.72 -61.21 63.97
N ASP A 504 9.45 -61.29 62.67
CA ASP A 504 9.52 -60.18 61.71
C ASP A 504 8.62 -58.99 62.10
N LEU A 505 7.46 -59.26 62.71
CA LEU A 505 6.52 -58.26 63.20
C LEU A 505 7.07 -57.39 64.35
N ASN A 506 8.16 -57.80 65.01
CA ASN A 506 8.82 -56.99 66.04
C ASN A 506 9.76 -55.92 65.46
N TRP A 507 9.92 -55.86 64.14
CA TRP A 507 10.83 -54.93 63.46
C TRP A 507 10.07 -53.91 62.62
N THR A 508 10.59 -52.69 62.59
CA THR A 508 10.16 -51.61 61.69
C THR A 508 11.34 -51.17 60.83
N PRO A 509 11.26 -51.26 59.49
CA PRO A 509 10.20 -51.93 58.72
C PRO A 509 10.17 -53.45 58.99
N ASN A 510 9.02 -54.10 58.73
CA ASN A 510 8.81 -55.55 58.95
C ASN A 510 9.93 -56.38 58.27
N GLY A 511 10.37 -57.45 58.92
CA GLY A 511 11.44 -58.34 58.49
C GLY A 511 12.57 -58.39 59.51
N VAL A 512 13.05 -59.59 59.79
CA VAL A 512 14.20 -59.80 60.69
C VAL A 512 15.46 -59.15 60.09
N PRO A 513 16.29 -58.46 60.89
CA PRO A 513 17.52 -57.83 60.42
C PRO A 513 18.53 -58.83 59.85
N ASP A 514 19.21 -58.42 58.78
CA ASP A 514 20.37 -59.10 58.21
C ASP A 514 21.67 -58.30 58.40
N ASN A 515 22.77 -58.76 57.79
CA ASN A 515 24.08 -58.13 57.89
C ASN A 515 24.20 -56.78 57.16
N THR A 516 23.18 -56.35 56.43
CA THR A 516 23.10 -55.02 55.78
C THR A 516 22.31 -54.02 56.62
N ASN A 517 21.61 -54.48 57.67
CA ASN A 517 20.69 -53.64 58.43
C ASN A 517 21.30 -53.06 59.70
N CYS A 518 21.09 -51.78 59.92
CA CYS A 518 21.57 -51.08 61.11
C CYS A 518 20.52 -51.19 62.21
N VAL A 519 20.78 -52.04 63.21
CA VAL A 519 19.81 -52.44 64.23
C VAL A 519 19.77 -51.47 65.40
N ILE A 520 18.57 -51.06 65.79
CA ILE A 520 18.32 -50.13 66.88
C ILE A 520 17.31 -50.73 67.86
N ILE A 521 17.68 -50.78 69.14
CA ILE A 521 16.85 -51.32 70.22
C ILE A 521 16.46 -50.19 71.19
N PRO A 522 15.26 -49.61 71.03
CA PRO A 522 14.71 -48.59 71.93
C PRO A 522 14.13 -49.21 73.20
N ASN A 523 13.80 -48.36 74.19
CA ASN A 523 13.08 -48.79 75.38
C ASN A 523 11.61 -49.03 75.05
N VAL A 524 11.26 -50.29 74.82
CA VAL A 524 9.89 -50.76 74.57
C VAL A 524 9.53 -51.86 75.57
N THR A 525 8.23 -52.15 75.71
CA THR A 525 7.70 -53.12 76.68
C THR A 525 8.28 -54.52 76.49
N ASN A 526 8.21 -55.06 75.26
CA ASN A 526 8.77 -56.36 74.94
C ASN A 526 10.22 -56.19 74.50
N LYS A 527 11.15 -56.52 75.39
CA LYS A 527 12.58 -56.42 75.15
C LYS A 527 13.08 -57.60 74.31
N PRO A 528 13.93 -57.37 73.29
CA PRO A 528 14.36 -58.43 72.38
C PRO A 528 15.17 -59.51 73.10
N VAL A 529 14.87 -60.75 72.76
CA VAL A 529 15.55 -61.97 73.16
C VAL A 529 15.89 -62.74 71.90
N ILE A 530 17.18 -62.96 71.67
CA ILE A 530 17.66 -63.90 70.66
C ILE A 530 17.57 -65.29 71.28
N SER A 531 16.56 -66.04 70.86
CA SER A 531 16.22 -67.36 71.35
C SER A 531 16.22 -68.41 70.23
N GLY A 532 16.25 -69.69 70.61
CA GLY A 532 16.28 -70.80 69.66
C GLY A 532 17.42 -71.77 69.97
N THR A 533 17.74 -72.61 68.98
CA THR A 533 18.84 -73.59 69.02
C THR A 533 19.79 -73.28 67.87
N ASN A 534 21.00 -72.81 68.18
CA ASN A 534 22.01 -72.41 67.18
C ASN A 534 21.51 -71.32 66.21
N TYR A 535 20.66 -70.41 66.69
CA TYR A 535 20.20 -69.28 65.90
C TYR A 535 21.30 -68.22 65.80
N GLU A 536 21.46 -67.67 64.59
CA GLU A 536 22.40 -66.59 64.29
C GLU A 536 21.60 -65.34 63.90
N ALA A 537 21.63 -64.33 64.76
CA ALA A 537 21.13 -62.99 64.45
C ALA A 537 22.19 -62.21 63.69
N PHE A 538 21.78 -61.32 62.78
CA PHE A 538 22.70 -60.49 62.03
C PHE A 538 22.36 -59.01 62.20
N ALA A 539 23.39 -58.17 62.15
CA ALA A 539 23.27 -56.74 62.02
C ALA A 539 24.48 -56.18 61.25
N TYR A 540 24.29 -55.09 60.52
CA TYR A 540 25.39 -54.24 60.09
C TYR A 540 25.99 -53.53 61.31
N SER A 541 25.19 -52.77 62.06
CA SER A 541 25.59 -52.15 63.33
C SER A 541 24.54 -52.43 64.40
N LEU A 542 24.90 -52.44 65.68
CA LEU A 542 23.97 -52.66 66.79
C LEU A 542 23.99 -51.49 67.77
N SER A 543 22.85 -50.82 67.94
CA SER A 543 22.67 -49.73 68.92
C SER A 543 21.57 -50.07 69.93
N ILE A 544 21.93 -50.13 71.21
CA ILE A 544 21.00 -50.39 72.32
C ILE A 544 20.83 -49.10 73.11
N LEU A 545 19.65 -48.48 72.99
CA LEU A 545 19.36 -47.14 73.54
C LEU A 545 19.13 -47.16 75.05
N ALA A 546 19.09 -45.98 75.67
CA ALA A 546 18.92 -45.82 77.11
C ALA A 546 17.71 -46.61 77.67
N ASN A 547 17.92 -47.30 78.80
CA ASN A 547 16.92 -48.11 79.52
C ASN A 547 16.34 -49.31 78.74
N SER A 548 16.86 -49.61 77.54
CA SER A 548 16.46 -50.80 76.78
C SER A 548 17.31 -52.02 77.15
N SER A 549 17.02 -53.18 76.57
CA SER A 549 17.83 -54.37 76.79
C SER A 549 17.78 -55.35 75.64
N LEU A 550 18.88 -56.07 75.42
CA LEU A 550 18.96 -57.21 74.52
C LEU A 550 19.47 -58.42 75.32
N LEU A 551 18.81 -59.56 75.21
CA LEU A 551 19.25 -60.82 75.79
C LEU A 551 19.59 -61.82 74.69
N ILE A 552 20.75 -62.47 74.77
CA ILE A 552 21.10 -63.63 73.94
C ILE A 552 21.07 -64.87 74.82
N ASN A 553 20.10 -65.75 74.58
CA ASN A 553 20.00 -67.02 75.28
C ASN A 553 21.14 -67.96 74.84
N SER A 554 21.50 -68.89 75.73
CA SER A 554 22.54 -69.90 75.47
C SER A 554 22.43 -70.55 74.09
N SER A 555 23.58 -70.81 73.47
CA SER A 555 23.70 -71.51 72.19
C SER A 555 23.17 -70.75 70.97
N ASN A 556 23.00 -69.44 71.06
CA ASN A 556 22.66 -68.55 69.94
C ASN A 556 23.69 -67.44 69.85
N ASN A 557 23.85 -66.82 68.68
CA ASN A 557 24.79 -65.70 68.53
C ASN A 557 24.15 -64.51 67.83
N ILE A 558 24.83 -63.38 67.92
CA ILE A 558 24.65 -62.25 67.02
C ILE A 558 25.98 -61.91 66.35
N THR A 559 25.94 -61.74 65.03
CA THR A 559 27.05 -61.24 64.23
C THR A 559 26.78 -59.79 63.82
N VAL A 560 27.69 -58.90 64.19
CA VAL A 560 27.64 -57.45 63.89
C VAL A 560 28.79 -57.09 62.96
N THR A 561 28.47 -56.53 61.80
CA THR A 561 29.47 -56.26 60.76
C THR A 561 30.39 -55.11 61.13
N ASP A 562 29.85 -54.02 61.64
CA ASP A 562 30.52 -52.76 61.94
C ASP A 562 30.64 -52.55 63.46
N PHE A 563 29.91 -51.62 64.10
CA PHE A 563 30.06 -51.31 65.54
C PHE A 563 28.91 -51.82 66.42
N VAL A 564 29.20 -51.92 67.73
CA VAL A 564 28.23 -52.15 68.82
C VAL A 564 28.27 -51.00 69.81
N ASN A 565 27.13 -50.32 69.98
CA ASN A 565 26.95 -49.22 70.93
C ASN A 565 25.85 -49.55 71.95
N VAL A 566 26.23 -49.63 73.22
CA VAL A 566 25.29 -49.87 74.33
C VAL A 566 25.24 -48.65 75.22
N ASN A 567 24.07 -48.03 75.33
CA ASN A 567 23.91 -46.89 76.23
C ASN A 567 24.24 -47.30 77.69
N PRO A 568 24.87 -46.43 78.50
CA PRO A 568 25.26 -46.79 79.88
C PRO A 568 24.12 -47.29 80.79
N THR A 569 22.87 -46.91 80.53
CA THR A 569 21.71 -47.40 81.30
C THR A 569 20.97 -48.56 80.64
N ALA A 570 21.48 -49.07 79.53
CA ALA A 570 20.92 -50.24 78.85
C ALA A 570 21.53 -51.54 79.39
N ASN A 571 20.81 -52.65 79.19
CA ASN A 571 21.28 -53.99 79.57
C ASN A 571 21.48 -54.88 78.34
N PHE A 572 22.72 -55.12 77.92
CA PHE A 572 23.01 -56.14 76.92
C PHE A 572 23.58 -57.38 77.62
N THR A 573 22.83 -58.49 77.61
CA THR A 573 23.18 -59.72 78.32
C THR A 573 23.42 -60.88 77.35
N ILE A 574 24.53 -61.60 77.52
CA ILE A 574 24.90 -62.78 76.73
C ILE A 574 25.04 -63.98 77.68
N GLN A 575 24.34 -65.09 77.42
CA GLN A 575 24.30 -66.25 78.32
C GLN A 575 25.10 -67.46 77.83
N ASN A 576 25.82 -68.11 78.74
CA ASN A 576 26.47 -69.41 78.63
C ASN A 576 27.38 -69.59 77.40
N ASN A 577 26.87 -70.24 76.36
CA ASN A 577 27.58 -70.57 75.11
C ASN A 577 27.16 -69.66 73.95
N ALA A 578 26.47 -68.56 74.24
CA ALA A 578 26.13 -67.55 73.24
C ALA A 578 27.32 -66.66 72.89
N SER A 579 27.31 -66.07 71.70
CA SER A 579 28.39 -65.18 71.25
C SER A 579 27.88 -63.86 70.68
N LEU A 580 28.67 -62.81 70.87
CA LEU A 580 28.65 -61.62 70.03
C LEU A 580 29.90 -61.69 69.16
N VAL A 581 29.72 -61.73 67.85
CA VAL A 581 30.81 -61.75 66.87
C VAL A 581 30.83 -60.42 66.14
N GLN A 582 31.97 -59.72 66.13
CA GLN A 582 32.16 -58.51 65.35
C GLN A 582 33.14 -58.77 64.20
N HIS A 583 32.86 -58.22 63.01
CA HIS A 583 33.73 -58.41 61.84
C HIS A 583 34.63 -57.22 61.51
N ASN A 584 34.24 -55.98 61.82
CA ASN A 584 35.08 -54.81 61.60
C ASN A 584 35.99 -54.54 62.81
N ASP A 585 37.25 -54.99 62.72
CA ASP A 585 38.25 -54.79 63.76
C ASP A 585 38.62 -53.31 64.01
N SER A 586 38.27 -52.41 63.09
CA SER A 586 38.53 -50.96 63.22
C SER A 586 37.34 -50.19 63.81
N ALA A 587 36.18 -50.83 64.00
CA ALA A 587 35.00 -50.19 64.55
C ALA A 587 35.18 -49.88 66.04
N VAL A 588 34.76 -48.69 66.46
CA VAL A 588 34.78 -48.28 67.87
C VAL A 588 33.48 -48.73 68.55
N ASN A 589 33.59 -49.67 69.49
CA ASN A 589 32.47 -50.09 70.33
C ASN A 589 32.37 -49.21 71.57
N THR A 590 31.15 -48.99 72.07
CA THR A 590 30.91 -48.23 73.31
C THR A 590 29.90 -48.95 74.20
N GLY A 591 30.04 -48.76 75.53
CA GLY A 591 29.06 -49.24 76.50
C GLY A 591 29.47 -50.44 77.35
N HIS A 592 28.48 -51.06 78.00
CA HIS A 592 28.66 -52.19 78.90
C HIS A 592 27.85 -53.41 78.46
N ILE A 593 28.49 -54.57 78.43
CA ILE A 593 27.87 -55.86 78.12
C ILE A 593 28.05 -56.79 79.34
N SER A 594 26.96 -57.44 79.75
CA SER A 594 26.96 -58.45 80.80
C SER A 594 27.03 -59.83 80.19
N TYR A 595 28.14 -60.54 80.38
CA TYR A 595 28.24 -61.93 79.93
C TYR A 595 28.17 -62.87 81.14
N THR A 596 27.21 -63.79 81.13
CA THR A 596 26.97 -64.74 82.22
C THR A 596 27.33 -66.15 81.77
N ARG A 597 28.25 -66.84 82.47
CA ARG A 597 28.55 -68.28 82.23
C ARG A 597 28.23 -69.11 83.46
N THR A 598 27.35 -70.10 83.29
CA THR A 598 27.16 -71.15 84.28
C THR A 598 28.15 -72.28 83.99
N THR A 599 29.23 -72.33 84.75
CA THR A 599 30.19 -73.45 84.70
C THR A 599 29.80 -74.52 85.71
N ARG A 600 30.33 -75.73 85.55
CA ARG A 600 30.42 -76.67 86.68
C ARG A 600 31.20 -75.98 87.82
N PRO A 601 31.04 -76.39 89.10
CA PRO A 601 31.77 -75.80 90.21
C PRO A 601 33.26 -75.69 89.89
N VAL A 602 33.76 -74.46 89.80
CA VAL A 602 35.17 -74.17 89.57
C VAL A 602 35.91 -74.32 90.89
N THR A 603 36.98 -75.10 90.90
CA THR A 603 37.90 -75.17 92.04
C THR A 603 38.70 -73.87 92.13
N ARG A 604 39.23 -73.56 93.31
CA ARG A 604 40.22 -72.48 93.47
C ARG A 604 41.33 -72.71 92.43
N TRP A 605 41.60 -71.72 91.57
CA TRP A 605 42.52 -71.73 90.41
C TRP A 605 42.00 -72.30 89.07
N ALA A 606 40.71 -72.64 88.94
CA ALA A 606 40.13 -72.90 87.63
C ALA A 606 39.85 -71.57 86.89
N TYR A 607 40.33 -71.45 85.66
CA TYR A 607 40.20 -70.25 84.84
C TYR A 607 39.05 -70.41 83.85
N VAL A 608 38.19 -69.40 83.74
CA VAL A 608 37.23 -69.25 82.65
C VAL A 608 37.87 -68.34 81.61
N TYR A 609 38.02 -68.83 80.38
CA TYR A 609 38.57 -68.02 79.29
C TYR A 609 37.53 -67.00 78.81
N TRP A 610 37.98 -65.76 78.64
CA TRP A 610 37.22 -64.65 78.07
C TRP A 610 38.06 -64.05 76.95
N GLY A 611 37.55 -64.06 75.73
CA GLY A 611 38.08 -63.23 74.64
C GLY A 611 37.17 -62.02 74.49
N SER A 612 37.69 -60.82 74.73
CA SER A 612 37.01 -59.57 74.38
C SER A 612 37.94 -58.78 73.45
N PRO A 613 37.46 -58.37 72.25
CA PRO A 613 38.20 -57.46 71.40
C PRO A 613 38.13 -56.07 72.03
N VAL A 614 39.15 -55.72 72.80
CA VAL A 614 39.42 -54.34 73.23
C VAL A 614 40.74 -53.91 72.61
N VAL A 615 40.77 -52.67 72.12
CA VAL A 615 42.02 -52.02 71.70
C VAL A 615 43.04 -52.19 72.83
N GLU A 616 44.20 -52.76 72.50
CA GLU A 616 45.32 -53.20 73.40
C GLU A 616 45.37 -54.69 73.81
N ASN A 617 44.39 -55.53 73.47
CA ASN A 617 44.54 -57.00 73.66
C ASN A 617 45.28 -57.64 72.47
N VAL A 618 46.59 -57.91 72.64
CA VAL A 618 47.38 -58.66 71.66
C VAL A 618 47.31 -60.16 72.00
N PHE A 619 46.70 -60.98 71.13
CA PHE A 619 46.58 -62.45 71.28
C PHE A 619 47.93 -63.18 71.47
N SER A 620 49.06 -62.51 71.23
CA SER A 620 50.42 -63.05 71.41
C SER A 620 50.88 -63.17 72.87
N GLN A 621 50.05 -62.80 73.85
CA GLN A 621 50.36 -62.95 75.28
C GLN A 621 49.80 -64.24 75.91
N ILE A 622 49.22 -65.15 75.12
CA ILE A 622 48.72 -66.45 75.62
C ILE A 622 49.92 -67.41 75.82
N PRO A 623 50.19 -67.91 77.04
CA PRO A 623 51.23 -68.92 77.24
C PRO A 623 50.85 -70.23 76.56
N ASN A 624 51.81 -70.90 75.91
CA ASN A 624 51.67 -72.21 75.24
C ASN A 624 51.35 -73.39 76.20
N GLN A 625 50.92 -73.13 77.44
CA GLN A 625 50.59 -74.13 78.44
C GLN A 625 49.14 -73.94 78.91
N PHE A 626 48.19 -74.32 78.06
CA PHE A 626 46.87 -74.70 78.52
C PHE A 626 46.52 -76.07 77.94
N ASP A 627 46.33 -77.03 78.85
CA ASP A 627 45.92 -78.39 78.53
C ASP A 627 44.42 -78.37 78.16
N LEU A 628 44.13 -78.61 76.89
CA LEU A 628 42.79 -78.85 76.37
C LEU A 628 42.36 -80.26 76.76
N ARG A 629 41.97 -80.47 78.01
CA ARG A 629 41.22 -81.65 78.44
C ARG A 629 40.07 -81.25 79.35
N TYR A 630 38.90 -81.12 78.73
CA TYR A 630 37.60 -81.73 79.06
C TYR A 630 36.44 -80.83 78.65
#